data_AF-D3RTY2-F1
#
_entry.id   AF-D3RTY2-F1
#
_cell.length_a   1.000
_cell.length_b   1.000
_cell.length_c   1.000
_cell.angle_alpha   90.00
_cell.angle_beta   90.00
_cell.angle_gamma   90.00
#
_symmetry.space_group_name_H-M   'P 1'
#
loop_
_entity.id
_entity.type
_entity.pdbx_description
1 polymer ?
#
loop_
_entity_poly.entity_id
_entity_poly.type
_entity_poly.pdbx_seq_one_letter_code
_entity_poly.pdbx_strand_id
1 'polypeptide(L)'
;MATPPLLEKARTQAETAHHRLCEALLSGEDTTAARRALIEAEARLAELSRESTRTGPDPEIEAAIQAEAAALVAETAEAIAARVNAFSPYPRPEPVELPLSLAVALVRARHQHALVEADLTEHRAKEQRIQTRLDDLAARRAGLMARRLDGDERPEDAAELALIEADARALEQMLAAHRATRPTEPRHDLHHREAHWRQTCNEAEGHALRALAERLQQHTITLAERLVDFNREIRVAPGGIGYRMRVEARWREAAGQGVW
;
A
#
# COMPACT_ATOMS: atom_id res chain seq x y z
N MET A 1 -23.11 15.80 4.61
CA MET A 1 -23.98 16.44 5.62
C MET A 1 -23.16 16.50 6.90
N ALA A 2 -22.99 17.69 7.47
CA ALA A 2 -22.12 17.90 8.62
C ALA A 2 -22.68 17.15 9.85
N THR A 3 -21.81 16.43 10.55
CA THR A 3 -22.06 15.98 11.92
C THR A 3 -22.53 17.20 12.72
N PRO A 4 -23.62 17.12 13.50
CA PRO A 4 -24.00 18.25 14.33
C PRO A 4 -22.80 18.59 15.22
N PRO A 5 -22.31 19.84 15.24
CA PRO A 5 -21.02 20.22 15.85
C PRO A 5 -20.94 19.88 17.34
N LEU A 6 -22.09 19.67 17.98
CA LEU A 6 -22.22 19.24 19.37
C LEU A 6 -21.86 17.76 19.59
N LEU A 7 -22.18 16.89 18.62
CA LEU A 7 -21.86 15.46 18.69
C LEU A 7 -20.39 15.21 18.44
N GLU A 8 -19.81 15.94 17.50
CA GLU A 8 -18.37 15.94 17.26
C GLU A 8 -17.63 16.43 18.51
N LYS A 9 -18.07 17.53 19.12
CA LYS A 9 -17.51 18.03 20.38
C LYS A 9 -17.67 17.05 21.55
N ALA A 10 -18.84 16.43 21.71
CA ALA A 10 -19.08 15.45 22.78
C ALA A 10 -18.27 14.17 22.57
N ARG A 11 -18.07 13.75 21.31
CA ARG A 11 -17.20 12.65 20.94
C ARG A 11 -15.75 12.96 21.27
N THR A 12 -15.25 14.12 20.86
CA THR A 12 -13.90 14.57 21.21
C THR A 12 -13.74 14.64 22.72
N GLN A 13 -14.75 15.07 23.48
CA GLN A 13 -14.70 15.12 24.94
C GLN A 13 -14.64 13.73 25.59
N ALA A 14 -15.46 12.78 25.15
CA ALA A 14 -15.42 11.40 25.64
C ALA A 14 -14.13 10.70 25.26
N GLU A 15 -13.66 10.87 24.02
CA GLU A 15 -12.38 10.37 23.54
C GLU A 15 -11.22 10.98 24.36
N THR A 16 -11.27 12.28 24.67
CA THR A 16 -10.27 12.94 25.51
C THR A 16 -10.29 12.41 26.94
N ALA A 17 -11.46 12.23 27.54
CA ALA A 17 -11.58 11.71 28.90
C ALA A 17 -11.14 10.24 28.99
N HIS A 18 -11.46 9.44 27.97
CA HIS A 18 -11.02 8.05 27.86
C HIS A 18 -9.51 7.98 27.66
N HIS A 19 -8.97 8.81 26.76
CA HIS A 19 -7.54 8.93 26.54
C HIS A 19 -6.80 9.30 27.82
N ARG A 20 -7.29 10.29 28.58
CA ARG A 20 -6.71 10.67 29.88
C ARG A 20 -6.74 9.54 30.90
N LEU A 21 -7.80 8.75 30.96
CA LEU A 21 -7.85 7.57 31.84
C LEU A 21 -6.87 6.50 31.37
N CYS A 22 -6.80 6.22 30.07
CA CYS A 22 -5.81 5.29 29.51
C CYS A 22 -4.38 5.77 29.77
N GLU A 23 -4.09 7.04 29.56
CA GLU A 23 -2.79 7.65 29.84
C GLU A 23 -2.46 7.53 31.33
N ALA A 24 -3.36 7.89 32.24
CA ALA A 24 -3.13 7.75 33.68
C ALA A 24 -2.90 6.29 34.10
N LEU A 25 -3.66 5.35 33.52
CA LEU A 25 -3.46 3.91 33.74
C LEU A 25 -2.11 3.42 33.22
N LEU A 26 -1.68 3.90 32.04
CA LEU A 26 -0.42 3.53 31.40
C LEU A 26 0.80 4.19 32.06
N SER A 27 0.68 5.44 32.50
CA SER A 27 1.74 6.19 33.20
C SER A 27 1.84 5.83 34.68
N GLY A 28 0.76 5.29 35.26
CA GLY A 28 0.68 4.92 36.66
C GLY A 28 0.39 6.07 37.62
N GLU A 29 -0.20 7.15 37.11
CA GLU A 29 -0.69 8.29 37.88
C GLU A 29 -2.02 7.96 38.60
N ASP A 30 -2.44 8.82 39.53
CA ASP A 30 -3.73 8.67 40.24
C ASP A 30 -4.91 8.71 39.24
N THR A 31 -5.61 7.58 39.12
CA THR A 31 -6.70 7.40 38.15
C THR A 31 -8.05 7.94 38.63
N THR A 32 -8.16 8.39 39.88
CA THR A 32 -9.45 8.73 40.51
C THR A 32 -10.17 9.88 39.80
N ALA A 33 -9.44 10.94 39.45
CA ALA A 33 -9.99 12.09 38.73
C ALA A 33 -10.34 11.76 37.27
N ALA A 34 -9.50 10.96 36.61
CA ALA A 34 -9.71 10.54 35.23
C ALA A 34 -10.94 9.64 35.06
N ARG A 35 -11.21 8.76 36.03
CA ARG A 35 -12.42 7.90 36.06
C ARG A 35 -13.71 8.72 36.13
N ARG A 36 -13.77 9.79 36.95
CA ARG A 36 -14.95 10.67 37.02
C ARG A 36 -15.20 11.42 35.71
N ALA A 37 -14.14 11.97 35.12
CA ALA A 37 -14.25 12.71 33.86
C ALA A 37 -14.77 11.84 32.71
N LEU A 38 -14.41 10.56 32.68
CA LEU A 38 -14.88 9.62 31.67
C LEU A 38 -16.39 9.36 31.75
N ILE A 39 -16.91 9.09 32.96
CA ILE A 39 -18.32 8.79 33.18
C ILE A 39 -19.22 9.93 32.68
N GLU A 40 -18.84 11.17 32.96
CA GLU A 40 -19.61 12.36 32.54
C GLU A 40 -19.58 12.56 31.01
N ALA A 41 -18.44 12.28 30.38
CA ALA A 41 -18.27 12.47 28.95
C ALA A 41 -18.98 11.37 28.13
N GLU A 42 -18.95 10.11 28.60
CA GLU A 42 -19.66 8.98 27.97
C GLU A 42 -21.18 9.14 28.03
N ALA A 43 -21.73 9.63 29.14
CA ALA A 43 -23.17 9.91 29.26
C ALA A 43 -23.63 10.93 28.20
N ARG A 44 -22.82 11.97 27.96
CA ARG A 44 -23.11 13.04 27.00
C ARG A 44 -22.98 12.59 25.54
N LEU A 45 -22.00 11.74 25.26
CA LEU A 45 -21.81 11.12 23.94
C LEU A 45 -22.94 10.13 23.60
N ALA A 46 -23.42 9.36 24.58
CA ALA A 46 -24.49 8.38 24.38
C ALA A 46 -25.86 9.01 24.10
N GLU A 47 -26.07 10.25 24.57
CA GLU A 47 -27.26 11.05 24.27
C GLU A 47 -27.22 11.60 22.84
N LEU A 48 -26.08 12.15 22.42
CA LEU A 48 -25.92 12.76 21.09
C LEU A 48 -25.75 11.71 19.97
N SER A 49 -25.05 10.60 20.20
CA SER A 49 -24.75 9.59 19.17
C SER A 49 -25.99 8.87 18.60
N ARG A 50 -27.14 8.92 19.30
CA ARG A 50 -28.42 8.40 18.77
C ARG A 50 -28.95 9.23 17.59
N GLU A 51 -28.37 10.40 17.33
CA GLU A 51 -28.91 11.42 16.42
C GLU A 51 -28.23 11.49 15.03
N SER A 52 -27.06 10.89 14.75
CA SER A 52 -26.25 11.29 13.56
C SER A 52 -25.66 10.25 12.59
N THR A 53 -26.20 9.04 12.47
CA THR A 53 -25.55 7.99 11.67
C THR A 53 -25.84 8.08 10.15
N ARG A 54 -25.15 8.92 9.35
CA ARG A 54 -24.93 8.68 7.89
C ARG A 54 -23.96 9.66 7.18
N THR A 55 -22.69 9.30 6.96
CA THR A 55 -21.86 9.93 5.91
C THR A 55 -20.81 8.94 5.34
N GLY A 56 -20.60 8.97 4.02
CA GLY A 56 -19.74 8.07 3.24
C GLY A 56 -18.35 8.64 2.90
N PRO A 57 -17.57 7.93 2.05
CA PRO A 57 -16.12 8.11 1.88
C PRO A 57 -15.71 9.35 1.07
N ASP A 58 -14.47 9.78 1.33
CA ASP A 58 -13.83 11.03 0.91
C ASP A 58 -13.35 11.01 -0.57
N PRO A 59 -13.76 11.97 -1.42
CA PRO A 59 -13.37 12.05 -2.84
C PRO A 59 -11.90 12.42 -3.09
N GLU A 60 -11.18 13.03 -2.14
CA GLU A 60 -9.78 13.43 -2.36
C GLU A 60 -8.84 12.22 -2.43
N ILE A 61 -9.14 11.18 -1.63
CA ILE A 61 -8.39 9.92 -1.61
C ILE A 61 -8.51 9.20 -2.95
N GLU A 62 -9.69 9.22 -3.55
CA GLU A 62 -9.92 8.56 -4.84
C GLU A 62 -9.13 9.24 -5.97
N ALA A 63 -9.04 10.57 -5.96
CA ALA A 63 -8.23 11.31 -6.94
C ALA A 63 -6.72 10.97 -6.83
N ALA A 64 -6.20 10.84 -5.61
CA ALA A 64 -4.81 10.46 -5.38
C ALA A 64 -4.51 9.03 -5.89
N ILE A 65 -5.41 8.08 -5.63
CA ILE A 65 -5.29 6.69 -6.12
C ILE A 65 -5.23 6.64 -7.65
N GLN A 66 -6.06 7.43 -8.34
CA GLN A 66 -6.08 7.48 -9.81
C GLN A 66 -4.75 8.03 -10.37
N ALA A 67 -4.19 9.08 -9.75
CA ALA A 67 -2.92 9.66 -10.16
C ALA A 67 -1.75 8.68 -9.99
N GLU A 68 -1.67 8.00 -8.84
CA GLU A 68 -0.63 7.00 -8.58
C GLU A 68 -0.74 5.80 -9.53
N ALA A 69 -1.97 5.35 -9.83
CA ALA A 69 -2.19 4.27 -10.78
C ALA A 69 -1.76 4.63 -12.21
N ALA A 70 -2.00 5.88 -12.63
CA ALA A 70 -1.56 6.37 -13.94
C ALA A 70 -0.03 6.42 -14.03
N ALA A 71 0.65 6.87 -12.97
CA ALA A 71 2.11 6.85 -12.89
C ALA A 71 2.65 5.41 -12.96
N LEU A 72 2.08 4.48 -12.19
CA LEU A 72 2.46 3.07 -12.21
C LEU A 72 2.34 2.45 -13.62
N VAL A 73 1.25 2.74 -14.34
CA VAL A 73 1.05 2.30 -15.72
C VAL A 73 2.14 2.85 -16.63
N ALA A 74 2.40 4.16 -16.57
CA ALA A 74 3.38 4.82 -17.43
C ALA A 74 4.80 4.27 -17.21
N GLU A 75 5.23 4.18 -15.95
CA GLU A 75 6.54 3.64 -15.58
C GLU A 75 6.71 2.18 -16.01
N THR A 76 5.67 1.36 -15.80
CA THR A 76 5.72 -0.06 -16.15
C THR A 76 5.73 -0.26 -17.68
N ALA A 77 4.93 0.51 -18.42
CA ALA A 77 4.91 0.48 -19.88
C ALA A 77 6.26 0.93 -20.47
N GLU A 78 6.88 1.96 -19.90
CA GLU A 78 8.22 2.41 -20.28
C GLU A 78 9.28 1.33 -20.01
N ALA A 79 9.24 0.70 -18.84
CA ALA A 79 10.15 -0.39 -18.49
C ALA A 79 10.00 -1.62 -19.39
N ILE A 80 8.77 -2.00 -19.77
CA ILE A 80 8.53 -3.07 -20.77
C ILE A 80 9.10 -2.65 -22.12
N ALA A 81 8.79 -1.45 -22.60
CA ALA A 81 9.28 -0.97 -23.88
C ALA A 81 10.82 -0.92 -23.95
N ALA A 82 11.48 -0.48 -22.87
CA ALA A 82 12.94 -0.49 -22.78
C ALA A 82 13.53 -1.89 -22.88
N ARG A 83 12.92 -2.89 -22.21
CA ARG A 83 13.35 -4.29 -22.29
C ARG A 83 13.14 -4.89 -23.68
N VAL A 84 12.01 -4.59 -24.33
CA VAL A 84 11.74 -5.03 -25.70
C VAL A 84 12.72 -4.41 -26.69
N ASN A 85 13.03 -3.12 -26.54
CA ASN A 85 14.00 -2.42 -27.39
C ASN A 85 15.43 -2.94 -27.22
N ALA A 86 15.78 -3.52 -26.08
CA ALA A 86 17.11 -4.12 -25.90
C ALA A 86 17.40 -5.25 -26.91
N PHE A 87 16.36 -5.86 -27.51
CA PHE A 87 16.51 -6.89 -28.52
C PHE A 87 16.69 -6.37 -29.95
N SER A 88 16.55 -5.05 -30.20
CA SER A 88 16.56 -4.53 -31.55
C SER A 88 16.97 -3.06 -31.65
N PRO A 89 17.88 -2.70 -32.58
CA PRO A 89 18.23 -1.31 -32.84
C PRO A 89 17.16 -0.53 -33.64
N TYR A 90 16.10 -1.22 -34.09
CA TYR A 90 15.01 -0.61 -34.86
C TYR A 90 14.10 0.25 -33.97
N PRO A 91 13.39 1.24 -34.55
CA PRO A 91 12.56 2.16 -33.78
C PRO A 91 11.50 1.43 -32.94
N ARG A 92 11.22 2.04 -31.78
CA ARG A 92 10.35 1.54 -30.72
C ARG A 92 9.05 0.92 -31.27
N PRO A 93 8.63 -0.27 -30.81
CA PRO A 93 7.31 -0.80 -31.11
C PRO A 93 6.21 0.15 -30.60
N GLU A 94 4.96 -0.11 -31.00
CA GLU A 94 3.80 0.62 -30.47
C GLU A 94 3.82 0.73 -28.94
N PRO A 95 3.28 1.82 -28.37
CA PRO A 95 3.26 1.99 -26.92
C PRO A 95 2.59 0.79 -26.26
N VAL A 96 3.25 0.25 -25.23
CA VAL A 96 2.74 -0.89 -24.46
C VAL A 96 1.51 -0.42 -23.68
N GLU A 97 0.35 -0.96 -24.03
CA GLU A 97 -0.90 -0.64 -23.35
C GLU A 97 -1.07 -1.52 -22.10
N LEU A 98 -1.23 -0.90 -20.94
CA LEU A 98 -1.57 -1.58 -19.69
C LEU A 98 -2.90 -1.03 -19.15
N PRO A 99 -3.77 -1.89 -18.58
CA PRO A 99 -5.09 -1.47 -18.11
C PRO A 99 -5.01 -0.65 -16.81
N LEU A 100 -5.36 0.63 -16.90
CA LEU A 100 -5.41 1.55 -15.77
C LEU A 100 -6.32 1.07 -14.63
N SER A 101 -7.44 0.42 -14.96
CA SER A 101 -8.37 -0.10 -13.96
C SER A 101 -7.75 -1.17 -13.04
N LEU A 102 -6.83 -1.99 -13.55
CA LEU A 102 -6.10 -2.96 -12.72
C LEU A 102 -5.05 -2.26 -11.84
N ALA A 103 -4.36 -1.24 -12.38
CA ALA A 103 -3.43 -0.43 -11.59
C ALA A 103 -4.14 0.30 -10.45
N VAL A 104 -5.31 0.91 -10.70
CA VAL A 104 -6.16 1.55 -9.68
C VAL A 104 -6.53 0.56 -8.59
N ALA A 105 -6.98 -0.65 -8.97
CA ALA A 105 -7.35 -1.66 -8.00
C ALA A 105 -6.15 -2.14 -7.16
N LEU A 106 -4.97 -2.26 -7.76
CA LEU A 106 -3.75 -2.62 -7.05
C LEU A 106 -3.31 -1.52 -6.08
N VAL A 107 -3.27 -0.26 -6.53
CA VAL A 107 -2.93 0.89 -5.68
C VAL A 107 -3.91 0.98 -4.51
N ARG A 108 -5.21 0.87 -4.77
CA ARG A 108 -6.21 0.86 -3.69
C ARG A 108 -5.97 -0.27 -2.69
N ALA A 109 -5.67 -1.47 -3.16
CA ALA A 109 -5.37 -2.61 -2.29
C ALA A 109 -4.09 -2.37 -1.46
N ARG A 110 -3.07 -1.71 -2.02
CA ARG A 110 -1.84 -1.33 -1.29
C ARG A 110 -2.12 -0.30 -0.20
N HIS A 111 -2.88 0.74 -0.50
CA HIS A 111 -3.30 1.75 0.49
C HIS A 111 -4.10 1.11 1.63
N GLN A 112 -5.10 0.29 1.30
CA GLN A 112 -5.88 -0.42 2.31
C GLN A 112 -5.02 -1.36 3.17
N HIS A 113 -4.09 -2.10 2.55
CA HIS A 113 -3.17 -2.95 3.28
C HIS A 113 -2.25 -2.15 4.21
N ALA A 114 -1.71 -1.01 3.74
CA ALA A 114 -0.86 -0.14 4.54
C ALA A 114 -1.61 0.44 5.76
N LEU A 115 -2.86 0.87 5.57
CA LEU A 115 -3.72 1.32 6.66
C LEU A 115 -3.95 0.21 7.69
N VAL A 116 -4.31 -1.00 7.24
CA VAL A 116 -4.54 -2.11 8.18
C VAL A 116 -3.26 -2.56 8.88
N GLU A 117 -2.10 -2.56 8.22
CA GLU A 117 -0.82 -2.86 8.87
C GLU A 117 -0.44 -1.80 9.91
N ALA A 118 -0.69 -0.52 9.63
CA ALA A 118 -0.51 0.55 10.60
C ALA A 118 -1.42 0.35 11.82
N ASP A 119 -2.71 0.10 11.59
CA ASP A 119 -3.70 -0.19 12.63
C ASP A 119 -3.30 -1.41 13.47
N LEU A 120 -2.83 -2.49 12.83
CA LEU A 120 -2.34 -3.70 13.52
C LEU A 120 -1.09 -3.42 14.34
N THR A 121 -0.18 -2.61 13.84
CA THR A 121 1.05 -2.24 14.56
C THR A 121 0.72 -1.41 15.79
N GLU A 122 -0.16 -0.42 15.65
CA GLU A 122 -0.65 0.37 16.77
C GLU A 122 -1.41 -0.50 17.78
N HIS A 123 -2.28 -1.39 17.28
CA HIS A 123 -3.05 -2.32 18.11
C HIS A 123 -2.13 -3.23 18.95
N ARG A 124 -1.08 -3.81 18.33
CA ARG A 124 -0.05 -4.61 19.02
C ARG A 124 0.75 -3.79 20.03
N ALA A 125 1.15 -2.57 19.66
CA ALA A 125 1.90 -1.69 20.57
C ALA A 125 1.06 -1.33 21.80
N LYS A 126 -0.23 -1.03 21.63
CA LYS A 126 -1.15 -0.77 22.74
C LYS A 126 -1.36 -2.01 23.60
N GLU A 127 -1.56 -3.18 23.00
CA GLU A 127 -1.64 -4.45 23.73
C GLU A 127 -0.38 -4.69 24.58
N GLN A 128 0.81 -4.50 24.00
CA GLN A 128 2.07 -4.65 24.72
C GLN A 128 2.22 -3.67 25.88
N ARG A 129 1.85 -2.40 25.70
CA ARG A 129 1.86 -1.39 26.78
C ARG A 129 0.96 -1.79 27.95
N ILE A 130 -0.25 -2.30 27.66
CA ILE A 130 -1.18 -2.77 28.69
C ILE A 130 -0.58 -3.97 29.44
N GLN A 131 0.03 -4.92 28.72
CA GLN A 131 0.65 -6.09 29.31
C GLN A 131 1.83 -5.71 30.22
N THR A 132 2.74 -4.85 29.75
CA THR A 132 3.86 -4.36 30.56
C THR A 132 3.36 -3.70 31.85
N ARG A 133 2.28 -2.92 31.78
CA ARG A 133 1.71 -2.28 32.96
C ARG A 133 1.10 -3.28 33.94
N LEU A 134 0.45 -4.34 33.45
CA LEU A 134 -0.03 -5.44 34.29
C LEU A 134 1.13 -6.15 35.00
N ASP A 135 2.23 -6.39 34.30
CA ASP A 135 3.42 -7.02 34.85
C ASP A 135 4.07 -6.14 35.94
N ASP A 136 4.13 -4.82 35.73
CA ASP A 136 4.61 -3.85 36.72
C ASP A 136 3.74 -3.83 37.99
N LEU A 137 2.41 -3.85 37.84
CA LEU A 137 1.48 -3.93 38.97
C LEU A 137 1.63 -5.25 39.72
N ALA A 138 1.83 -6.36 39.01
CA ALA A 138 2.08 -7.67 39.63
C ALA A 138 3.39 -7.67 40.43
N ALA A 139 4.47 -7.08 39.88
CA ALA A 139 5.74 -6.93 40.57
C ALA A 139 5.61 -6.04 41.82
N ARG A 140 4.90 -4.91 41.73
CA ARG A 140 4.64 -4.01 42.86
C ARG A 140 3.83 -4.70 43.97
N ARG A 141 2.79 -5.46 43.59
CA ARG A 141 2.02 -6.29 44.52
C ARG A 141 2.89 -7.31 45.24
N ALA A 142 3.75 -8.03 44.51
CA ALA A 142 4.66 -9.01 45.07
C ALA A 142 5.64 -8.37 46.07
N GLY A 143 6.19 -7.19 45.74
CA GLY A 143 7.07 -6.44 46.63
C GLY A 143 6.39 -6.00 47.93
N LEU A 144 5.14 -5.51 47.87
CA LEU A 144 4.36 -5.17 49.06
C LEU A 144 4.06 -6.40 49.91
N MET A 145 3.69 -7.52 49.29
CA MET A 145 3.43 -8.77 50.01
C MET A 145 4.68 -9.31 50.70
N ALA A 146 5.84 -9.27 50.03
CA ALA A 146 7.11 -9.67 50.63
C ALA A 146 7.46 -8.81 51.85
N ARG A 147 7.36 -7.48 51.74
CA ARG A 147 7.58 -6.56 52.88
C ARG A 147 6.67 -6.86 54.07
N ARG A 148 5.38 -7.13 53.82
CA ARG A 148 4.41 -7.48 54.88
C ARG A 148 4.76 -8.81 55.53
N LEU A 149 5.18 -9.82 54.76
CA LEU A 149 5.64 -11.11 55.28
C LEU A 149 6.91 -10.97 56.13
N ASP A 150 7.78 -10.02 55.80
CA ASP A 150 8.99 -9.70 56.56
C ASP A 150 8.71 -8.84 57.81
N GLY A 151 7.46 -8.43 58.04
CA GLY A 151 7.03 -7.68 59.22
C GLY A 151 7.17 -6.14 59.12
N ASP A 152 7.52 -5.60 57.95
CA ASP A 152 7.55 -4.14 57.66
C ASP A 152 6.21 -3.65 57.09
N GLU A 153 5.11 -4.03 57.73
CA GLU A 153 3.76 -3.63 57.33
C GLU A 153 3.48 -2.17 57.72
N ARG A 154 3.04 -1.37 56.74
CA ARG A 154 2.64 0.03 56.93
C ARG A 154 1.12 0.16 56.87
N PRO A 155 0.53 1.15 57.57
CA PRO A 155 -0.93 1.35 57.56
C PRO A 155 -1.48 1.69 56.16
N GLU A 156 -0.64 2.16 55.26
CA GLU A 156 -0.98 2.57 53.88
C GLU A 156 -1.02 1.37 52.92
N ASP A 157 -0.34 0.27 53.24
CA ASP A 157 -0.13 -0.87 52.33
C ASP A 157 -1.48 -1.52 51.94
N ALA A 158 -2.47 -1.53 52.83
CA ALA A 158 -3.79 -2.08 52.54
C ALA A 158 -4.56 -1.25 51.50
N ALA A 159 -4.45 0.08 51.56
CA ALA A 159 -5.07 0.97 50.58
C ALA A 159 -4.35 0.88 49.23
N GLU A 160 -3.02 0.79 49.25
CA GLU A 160 -2.20 0.61 48.04
C GLU A 160 -2.50 -0.72 47.33
N LEU A 161 -2.64 -1.82 48.08
CA LEU A 161 -3.02 -3.11 47.51
C LEU A 161 -4.42 -3.09 46.89
N ALA A 162 -5.39 -2.44 47.56
CA ALA A 162 -6.73 -2.28 47.01
C ALA A 162 -6.73 -1.47 45.70
N LEU A 163 -5.88 -0.44 45.60
CA LEU A 163 -5.70 0.35 44.38
C LEU A 163 -5.06 -0.48 43.27
N ILE A 164 -3.98 -1.22 43.57
CA ILE A 164 -3.30 -2.11 42.61
C ILE A 164 -4.28 -3.15 42.06
N GLU A 165 -5.11 -3.77 42.91
CA GLU A 165 -6.11 -4.76 42.47
C GLU A 165 -7.26 -4.13 41.66
N ALA A 166 -7.61 -2.87 41.92
CA ALA A 166 -8.60 -2.15 41.13
C ALA A 166 -8.05 -1.76 39.74
N ASP A 167 -6.79 -1.34 39.67
CA ASP A 167 -6.13 -0.97 38.41
C ASP A 167 -5.80 -2.20 37.56
N ALA A 168 -5.35 -3.30 38.17
CA ALA A 168 -5.11 -4.57 37.47
C ALA A 168 -6.39 -5.09 36.80
N ARG A 169 -7.52 -5.12 37.52
CA ARG A 169 -8.81 -5.53 36.94
C ARG A 169 -9.27 -4.61 35.80
N ALA A 170 -9.06 -3.30 35.94
CA ALA A 170 -9.40 -2.35 34.88
C ALA A 170 -8.54 -2.56 33.62
N LEU A 171 -7.24 -2.81 33.79
CA LEU A 171 -6.32 -3.11 32.68
C LEU A 171 -6.62 -4.46 32.02
N GLU A 172 -6.99 -5.48 32.79
CA GLU A 172 -7.43 -6.78 32.25
C GLU A 172 -8.70 -6.64 31.40
N GLN A 173 -9.68 -5.86 31.87
CA GLN A 173 -10.89 -5.56 31.10
C GLN A 173 -10.57 -4.77 29.84
N MET A 174 -9.68 -3.77 29.93
CA MET A 174 -9.23 -2.98 28.80
C MET A 174 -8.48 -3.85 27.77
N LEU A 175 -7.64 -4.78 28.22
CA LEU A 175 -6.94 -5.73 27.37
C LEU A 175 -7.92 -6.68 26.66
N ALA A 176 -8.90 -7.22 27.38
CA ALA A 176 -9.92 -8.09 26.83
C ALA A 176 -10.77 -7.36 25.77
N ALA A 177 -11.20 -6.13 26.07
CA ALA A 177 -11.94 -5.29 25.14
C ALA A 177 -11.10 -4.95 23.90
N HIS A 178 -9.83 -4.57 24.09
CA HIS A 178 -8.91 -4.26 23.00
C HIS A 178 -8.64 -5.47 22.10
N ARG A 179 -8.46 -6.66 22.67
CA ARG A 179 -8.30 -7.92 21.90
C ARG A 179 -9.55 -8.27 21.09
N ALA A 180 -10.75 -7.99 21.63
CA ALA A 180 -12.00 -8.25 20.92
C ALA A 180 -12.17 -7.37 19.68
N THR A 181 -11.54 -6.19 19.63
CA THR A 181 -11.59 -5.26 18.50
C THR A 181 -10.38 -5.38 17.55
N ARG A 182 -9.66 -6.52 17.58
CA ARG A 182 -8.48 -6.72 16.73
C ARG A 182 -8.83 -6.57 15.24
N PRO A 183 -8.10 -5.71 14.48
CA PRO A 183 -8.29 -5.61 13.04
C PRO A 183 -8.08 -6.96 12.35
N THR A 184 -8.91 -7.27 11.35
CA THR A 184 -8.76 -8.48 10.55
C THR A 184 -7.68 -8.27 9.50
N GLU A 185 -6.70 -9.17 9.40
CA GLU A 185 -5.61 -9.09 8.41
C GLU A 185 -6.11 -9.37 6.98
N PRO A 186 -6.04 -8.42 6.03
CA PRO A 186 -6.48 -8.63 4.66
C PRO A 186 -5.33 -9.21 3.82
N ARG A 187 -4.89 -10.43 4.12
CA ARG A 187 -3.71 -11.02 3.44
C ARG A 187 -3.97 -11.44 1.98
N HIS A 188 -5.21 -11.72 1.62
CA HIS A 188 -5.51 -12.38 0.35
C HIS A 188 -5.79 -11.43 -0.82
N ASP A 189 -6.36 -10.24 -0.59
CA ASP A 189 -6.75 -9.34 -1.69
C ASP A 189 -5.53 -8.69 -2.35
N LEU A 190 -4.59 -8.11 -1.57
CA LEU A 190 -3.38 -7.49 -2.14
C LEU A 190 -2.55 -8.50 -2.93
N HIS A 191 -2.31 -9.70 -2.39
CA HIS A 191 -1.51 -10.72 -3.06
C HIS A 191 -2.13 -11.14 -4.40
N HIS A 192 -3.45 -11.32 -4.44
CA HIS A 192 -4.17 -11.64 -5.68
C HIS A 192 -4.06 -10.50 -6.71
N ARG A 193 -4.23 -9.24 -6.28
CA ARG A 193 -4.10 -8.06 -7.15
C ARG A 193 -2.69 -7.92 -7.72
N GLU A 194 -1.66 -8.16 -6.92
CA GLU A 194 -0.27 -8.15 -7.37
C GLU A 194 0.02 -9.25 -8.38
N ALA A 195 -0.48 -10.47 -8.14
CA ALA A 195 -0.31 -11.57 -9.07
C ALA A 195 -0.97 -11.27 -10.42
N HIS A 196 -2.20 -10.73 -10.39
CA HIS A 196 -2.94 -10.36 -11.60
C HIS A 196 -2.26 -9.22 -12.37
N TRP A 197 -1.74 -8.21 -11.67
CA TRP A 197 -0.95 -7.15 -12.29
C TRP A 197 0.30 -7.69 -12.98
N ARG A 198 1.08 -8.55 -12.30
CA ARG A 198 2.28 -9.18 -12.88
C ARG A 198 1.95 -10.01 -14.11
N GLN A 199 0.88 -10.81 -14.05
CA GLN A 199 0.43 -11.59 -15.20
C GLN A 199 0.13 -10.68 -16.39
N THR A 200 -0.62 -9.59 -16.17
CA THR A 200 -0.97 -8.63 -17.22
C THR A 200 0.28 -7.99 -17.84
N CYS A 201 1.26 -7.60 -17.02
CA CYS A 201 2.53 -7.07 -17.50
C CYS A 201 3.30 -8.07 -18.36
N ASN A 202 3.33 -9.34 -17.96
CA ASN A 202 3.99 -10.40 -18.72
C ASN A 202 3.29 -10.67 -20.07
N GLU A 203 1.95 -10.64 -20.09
CA GLU A 203 1.16 -10.77 -21.31
C GLU A 203 1.44 -9.59 -22.26
N ALA A 204 1.44 -8.37 -21.76
CA ALA A 204 1.75 -7.16 -22.53
C ALA A 204 3.18 -7.19 -23.09
N GLU A 205 4.16 -7.64 -22.30
CA GLU A 205 5.54 -7.84 -22.76
C GLU A 205 5.62 -8.92 -23.86
N GLY A 206 4.94 -10.04 -23.69
CA GLY A 206 4.86 -11.09 -24.70
C GLY A 206 4.23 -10.62 -26.02
N HIS A 207 3.17 -9.82 -25.94
CA HIS A 207 2.56 -9.19 -27.11
C HIS A 207 3.52 -8.22 -27.80
N ALA A 208 4.22 -7.38 -27.05
CA ALA A 208 5.19 -6.43 -27.60
C ALA A 208 6.38 -7.14 -28.27
N LEU A 209 6.90 -8.22 -27.68
CA LEU A 209 7.96 -9.03 -28.27
C LEU A 209 7.50 -9.71 -29.57
N ARG A 210 6.26 -10.21 -29.61
CA ARG A 210 5.69 -10.81 -30.83
C ARG A 210 5.56 -9.76 -31.94
N ALA A 211 5.04 -8.58 -31.63
CA ALA A 211 4.93 -7.49 -32.59
C ALA A 211 6.31 -7.06 -33.13
N LEU A 212 7.34 -7.03 -32.28
CA LEU A 212 8.72 -6.78 -32.71
C LEU A 212 9.22 -7.88 -33.66
N ALA A 213 9.00 -9.15 -33.32
CA ALA A 213 9.42 -10.27 -34.16
C ALA A 213 8.75 -10.25 -35.54
N GLU A 214 7.44 -9.97 -35.59
CA GLU A 214 6.69 -9.82 -36.85
C GLU A 214 7.24 -8.68 -37.70
N ARG A 215 7.55 -7.52 -37.09
CA ARG A 215 8.18 -6.39 -37.79
C ARG A 215 9.56 -6.75 -38.33
N LEU A 216 10.39 -7.42 -37.55
CA LEU A 216 11.72 -7.87 -37.97
C LEU A 216 11.62 -8.87 -39.13
N GLN A 217 10.67 -9.80 -39.08
CA GLN A 217 10.41 -10.75 -40.15
C GLN A 217 9.95 -10.05 -41.44
N GLN A 218 9.00 -9.13 -41.33
CA GLN A 218 8.51 -8.35 -42.48
C GLN A 218 9.63 -7.54 -43.12
N HIS A 219 10.49 -6.96 -42.29
CA HIS A 219 11.66 -6.21 -42.73
C HIS A 219 12.67 -7.12 -43.45
N THR A 220 12.96 -8.31 -42.92
CA THR A 220 13.84 -9.27 -43.60
C THR A 220 13.28 -9.77 -44.93
N ILE A 221 11.97 -10.02 -45.01
CA ILE A 221 11.29 -10.37 -46.28
C ILE A 221 11.44 -9.24 -47.29
N THR A 222 11.16 -8.00 -46.88
CA THR A 222 11.28 -6.81 -47.75
C THR A 222 12.72 -6.64 -48.26
N LEU A 223 13.72 -6.85 -47.40
CA LEU A 223 15.13 -6.82 -47.79
C LEU A 223 15.47 -7.94 -48.79
N ALA A 224 14.98 -9.16 -48.57
CA ALA A 224 15.19 -10.27 -49.47
C ALA A 224 14.58 -10.02 -50.86
N GLU A 225 13.35 -9.52 -50.93
CA GLU A 225 12.68 -9.14 -52.18
C GLU A 225 13.50 -8.10 -52.96
N ARG A 226 13.94 -7.04 -52.27
CA ARG A 226 14.79 -6.01 -52.88
C ARG A 226 16.12 -6.55 -53.38
N LEU A 227 16.76 -7.47 -52.67
CA LEU A 227 18.00 -8.14 -53.12
C LEU A 227 17.77 -9.01 -54.35
N VAL A 228 16.63 -9.68 -54.45
CA VAL A 228 16.25 -10.45 -55.64
C VAL A 228 16.06 -9.51 -56.84
N ASP A 229 15.36 -8.40 -56.66
CA ASP A 229 15.17 -7.39 -57.71
C ASP A 229 16.49 -6.78 -58.17
N PHE A 230 17.38 -6.41 -57.23
CA PHE A 230 18.74 -5.97 -57.54
C PHE A 230 19.53 -6.99 -58.37
N ASN A 231 19.51 -8.26 -57.97
CA ASN A 231 20.18 -9.33 -58.71
C ASN A 231 19.58 -9.53 -60.11
N ARG A 232 18.26 -9.38 -60.26
CA ARG A 232 17.58 -9.42 -61.57
C ARG A 232 18.02 -8.25 -62.46
N GLU A 233 18.07 -7.03 -61.92
CA GLU A 233 18.55 -5.83 -62.64
C GLU A 233 19.99 -6.02 -63.14
N ILE A 234 20.88 -6.58 -62.32
CA ILE A 234 22.28 -6.84 -62.72
C ILE A 234 22.39 -7.90 -63.82
N ARG A 235 21.57 -8.97 -63.78
CA ARG A 235 21.64 -10.06 -64.77
C ARG A 235 21.07 -9.69 -66.14
N VAL A 236 20.06 -8.81 -66.18
CA VAL A 236 19.41 -8.36 -67.42
C VAL A 236 20.14 -7.15 -68.04
N ALA A 237 21.08 -6.54 -67.32
CA ALA A 237 21.87 -5.42 -67.80
C ALA A 237 22.64 -5.76 -69.10
N PRO A 238 22.50 -4.98 -70.18
CA PRO A 238 23.25 -5.19 -71.41
C PRO A 238 24.74 -4.86 -71.20
N GLY A 239 25.53 -5.89 -70.88
CA GLY A 239 26.95 -6.06 -71.26
C GLY A 239 28.01 -5.01 -70.90
N GLY A 240 27.73 -4.00 -70.07
CA GLY A 240 28.70 -2.93 -69.78
C GLY A 240 29.05 -2.77 -68.30
N ILE A 241 30.34 -2.82 -67.96
CA ILE A 241 30.88 -2.55 -66.61
C ILE A 241 30.34 -1.23 -66.03
N GLY A 242 30.15 -0.21 -66.86
CA GLY A 242 29.62 1.10 -66.46
C GLY A 242 28.12 1.16 -66.14
N TYR A 243 27.31 0.19 -66.58
CA TYR A 243 25.90 0.10 -66.14
C TYR A 243 25.82 -0.56 -64.76
N ARG A 244 26.59 -1.64 -64.56
CA ARG A 244 26.69 -2.32 -63.26
C ARG A 244 27.16 -1.38 -62.15
N MET A 245 28.17 -0.54 -62.42
CA MET A 245 28.64 0.46 -61.45
C MET A 245 27.59 1.53 -61.10
N ARG A 246 26.73 1.93 -62.05
CA ARG A 246 25.64 2.89 -61.79
C ARG A 246 24.50 2.29 -60.96
N VAL A 247 24.16 1.03 -61.22
CA VAL A 247 23.20 0.29 -60.39
C VAL A 247 23.77 0.12 -58.98
N GLU A 248 25.02 -0.33 -58.82
CA GLU A 248 25.66 -0.43 -57.51
C GLU A 248 25.75 0.91 -56.75
N ALA A 249 26.02 2.02 -57.45
CA ALA A 249 26.05 3.35 -56.85
C ALA A 249 24.67 3.79 -56.34
N ARG A 250 23.61 3.64 -57.16
CA ARG A 250 22.22 3.94 -56.75
C ARG A 250 21.81 3.15 -55.52
N TRP A 251 22.17 1.87 -55.47
CA TRP A 251 21.83 0.99 -54.37
C TRP A 251 22.66 1.27 -53.09
N ARG A 252 23.92 1.72 -53.20
CA ARG A 252 24.71 2.23 -52.06
C ARG A 252 24.24 3.59 -51.54
N GLU A 253 23.63 4.41 -52.40
CA GLU A 253 23.06 5.68 -52.00
C GLU A 253 21.74 5.45 -51.22
N ALA A 254 20.90 4.52 -51.69
CA ALA A 254 19.78 4.00 -50.90
C ALA A 254 20.28 3.34 -49.59
N ALA A 255 21.38 2.57 -49.67
CA ALA A 255 22.36 2.24 -48.62
C ALA A 255 22.41 3.18 -47.41
N GLY A 256 23.08 4.30 -47.67
CA GLY A 256 23.50 5.28 -46.67
C GLY A 256 22.40 6.22 -46.18
N GLN A 257 21.22 6.22 -46.80
CA GLN A 257 20.09 7.05 -46.37
C GLN A 257 19.21 6.40 -45.30
N GLY A 258 19.58 5.22 -44.78
CA GLY A 258 18.75 4.51 -43.80
C GLY A 258 17.46 3.93 -44.41
N VAL A 259 17.45 3.71 -45.74
CA VAL A 259 16.37 3.02 -46.46
C VAL A 259 16.49 1.48 -46.35
N TRP A 260 17.36 1.01 -45.44
CA TRP A 260 17.69 -0.39 -45.14
C TRP A 260 17.45 -0.70 -43.68
#